data_AF-A0A5R2N100-F1
#
_entry.id   AF-A0A5R2N100-F1
#
_cell.length_a   1.000
_cell.length_b   1.000
_cell.length_c   1.000
_cell.angle_alpha   90.00
_cell.angle_beta   90.00
_cell.angle_gamma   90.00
#
_symmetry.space_group_name_H-M   'P 1'
#
loop_
_entity.id
_entity.type
_entity.pdbx_description
1 polymer ?
#
loop_
_entity_poly.entity_id
_entity_poly.type
_entity_poly.pdbx_seq_one_letter_code
_entity_poly.pdbx_strand_id
1 'polypeptide(L)'
;SAAVIKVITNMLAFIHLVAAGEALMLAKRGGLDLAQSYHAIVASSGNSFVHETESQLVLNGSYDIGFTMDLALKDLGFALAMGEQSGVPLELASRVNAIFQQGKAAYGGGAWSTQIVKLLEDAVGTDLRAPGFPARLEM
;
A
#
# COMPACT_ATOMS: atom_id res chain seq x y z
N SER A 1 -6.74 -19.65 13.86
CA SER A 1 -8.16 -19.27 13.69
C SER A 1 -8.28 -18.35 12.48
N ALA A 2 -9.48 -18.19 11.90
CA ALA A 2 -9.68 -17.34 10.71
C ALA A 2 -9.28 -15.87 10.93
N ALA A 3 -9.50 -15.33 12.13
CA ALA A 3 -9.11 -13.95 12.47
C ALA A 3 -7.59 -13.72 12.46
N VAL A 4 -6.81 -14.70 12.94
CA VAL A 4 -5.33 -14.62 12.93
C VAL A 4 -4.79 -14.59 11.51
N ILE A 5 -5.30 -15.47 10.64
CA ILE A 5 -4.88 -15.50 9.23
C ILE A 5 -5.21 -14.19 8.54
N LYS A 6 -6.39 -13.60 8.78
CA LYS A 6 -6.77 -12.29 8.22
C LYS A 6 -5.78 -11.19 8.60
N VAL A 7 -5.36 -11.13 9.87
CA VAL A 7 -4.38 -10.13 10.34
C VAL A 7 -3.04 -10.30 9.61
N ILE A 8 -2.58 -11.54 9.44
CA ILE A 8 -1.33 -11.84 8.72
C ILE A 8 -1.43 -11.45 7.24
N THR A 9 -2.54 -11.77 6.57
CA THR A 9 -2.73 -11.41 5.15
C THR A 9 -2.84 -9.89 4.97
N ASN A 10 -3.50 -9.18 5.89
CA ASN A 10 -3.58 -7.72 5.85
C ASN A 10 -2.22 -7.07 6.11
N MET A 11 -1.44 -7.60 7.06
CA MET A 11 -0.05 -7.15 7.27
C MET A 11 0.77 -7.25 5.97
N LEU A 12 0.71 -8.38 5.27
CA LEU A 12 1.38 -8.53 3.97
C LEU A 12 0.85 -7.56 2.92
N ALA A 13 -0.47 -7.35 2.88
CA ALA A 13 -1.07 -6.41 1.94
C ALA A 13 -0.53 -4.99 2.12
N PHE A 14 -0.48 -4.49 3.36
CA PHE A 14 0.04 -3.14 3.64
C PHE A 14 1.55 -3.00 3.35
N ILE A 15 2.33 -4.06 3.57
CA ILE A 15 3.74 -4.09 3.17
C ILE A 15 3.86 -3.98 1.65
N HIS A 16 3.11 -4.79 0.91
CA HIS A 16 3.11 -4.74 -0.55
C HIS A 16 2.64 -3.39 -1.09
N LEU A 17 1.67 -2.74 -0.46
CA LEU A 17 1.16 -1.43 -0.89
C LEU A 17 2.25 -0.35 -0.81
N VAL A 18 2.97 -0.28 0.31
CA VAL A 18 4.09 0.65 0.47
C VAL A 18 5.20 0.33 -0.53
N ALA A 19 5.57 -0.95 -0.66
CA ALA A 19 6.63 -1.39 -1.57
C ALA A 19 6.29 -1.11 -3.05
N ALA A 20 5.03 -1.34 -3.47
CA ALA A 20 4.56 -1.05 -4.81
C ALA A 20 4.60 0.46 -5.11
N GLY A 21 4.19 1.28 -4.15
CA GLY A 21 4.31 2.75 -4.24
C GLY A 21 5.75 3.21 -4.44
N GLU A 22 6.69 2.68 -3.66
CA GLU A 22 8.12 2.98 -3.81
C GLU A 22 8.67 2.53 -5.18
N ALA A 23 8.33 1.32 -5.62
CA ALA A 23 8.76 0.79 -6.92
C ALA A 23 8.24 1.64 -8.09
N LEU A 24 6.96 2.00 -8.08
CA LEU A 24 6.35 2.87 -9.08
C LEU A 24 6.95 4.29 -9.05
N MET A 25 7.27 4.81 -7.87
CA MET A 25 7.95 6.11 -7.74
C MET A 25 9.36 6.07 -8.33
N LEU A 26 10.12 5.01 -8.10
CA LEU A 26 11.42 4.82 -8.73
C LEU A 26 11.30 4.73 -10.25
N ALA A 27 10.31 3.99 -10.77
CA ALA A 27 10.04 3.94 -12.20
C ALA A 27 9.73 5.33 -12.77
N LYS A 28 8.84 6.09 -12.13
CA LYS A 28 8.49 7.46 -12.52
C LYS A 28 9.69 8.39 -12.53
N ARG A 29 10.49 8.40 -11.46
CA ARG A 29 11.69 9.22 -11.32
C ARG A 29 12.80 8.81 -12.28
N GLY A 30 12.87 7.54 -12.63
CA GLY A 30 13.75 7.00 -13.67
C GLY A 30 13.32 7.32 -15.10
N GLY A 31 12.19 8.00 -15.30
CA GLY A 31 11.69 8.37 -16.62
C GLY A 31 10.97 7.24 -17.37
N LEU A 32 10.57 6.17 -16.67
CA LEU A 32 9.81 5.07 -17.26
C LEU A 32 8.32 5.42 -17.37
N ASP A 33 7.66 4.84 -18.37
CA ASP A 33 6.21 4.90 -18.47
C ASP A 33 5.55 4.08 -17.36
N LEU A 34 4.60 4.67 -16.65
CA LEU A 34 3.98 4.06 -15.47
C LEU A 34 3.04 2.90 -15.81
N ALA A 35 2.33 2.96 -16.95
CA ALA A 35 1.46 1.86 -17.37
C ALA A 35 2.30 0.65 -17.80
N GLN A 36 3.37 0.88 -18.57
CA GLN A 36 4.33 -0.16 -18.93
C GLN A 36 5.01 -0.75 -17.68
N SER A 37 5.41 0.11 -16.73
CA SER A 37 6.03 -0.33 -15.46
C SER A 37 5.09 -1.19 -14.63
N TYR A 38 3.81 -0.79 -14.53
CA TYR A 38 2.77 -1.59 -13.89
C TYR A 38 2.70 -2.99 -14.48
N HIS A 39 2.55 -3.11 -15.81
CA HIS A 39 2.43 -4.41 -16.49
C HIS A 39 3.71 -5.24 -16.40
N ALA A 40 4.89 -4.61 -16.44
CA ALA A 40 6.16 -5.29 -16.27
C ALA A 40 6.29 -5.90 -14.86
N ILE A 41 5.83 -5.21 -13.82
CA ILE A 41 5.79 -5.74 -12.44
C ILE A 41 4.79 -6.88 -12.33
N VAL A 42 3.60 -6.78 -12.96
CA VAL A 42 2.60 -7.87 -12.99
C VAL A 42 3.19 -9.16 -13.58
N ALA A 43 4.02 -9.05 -14.62
CA ALA A 43 4.67 -10.19 -15.28
C ALA A 43 5.96 -10.68 -14.58
N SER A 44 6.29 -10.14 -13.40
CA SER A 44 7.56 -10.36 -12.70
C SER A 44 7.36 -11.10 -11.37
N SER A 45 8.45 -11.63 -10.79
CA SER A 45 8.46 -12.19 -9.44
C SER A 45 8.17 -11.15 -8.35
N GLY A 46 8.27 -9.86 -8.68
CA GLY A 46 7.91 -8.75 -7.78
C GLY A 46 6.41 -8.45 -7.69
N ASN A 47 5.57 -9.22 -8.40
CA ASN A 47 4.13 -9.02 -8.40
C ASN A 47 3.48 -9.36 -7.04
N SER A 48 2.34 -8.73 -6.76
CA SER A 48 1.44 -9.11 -5.67
C SER A 48 -0.01 -8.81 -6.04
N PHE A 49 -0.96 -9.46 -5.37
CA PHE A 49 -2.39 -9.14 -5.52
C PHE A 49 -2.68 -7.64 -5.28
N VAL A 50 -1.99 -7.03 -4.31
CA VAL A 50 -2.04 -5.59 -4.00
C VAL A 50 -1.55 -4.74 -5.15
N HIS A 51 -0.46 -5.13 -5.81
CA HIS A 51 0.00 -4.44 -7.01
C HIS A 51 -1.06 -4.51 -8.11
N GLU A 52 -1.60 -5.70 -8.38
CA GLU A 52 -2.67 -5.91 -9.37
C GLU A 52 -4.00 -5.20 -9.05
N THR A 53 -4.19 -4.67 -7.85
CA THR A 53 -5.46 -4.05 -7.43
C THR A 53 -5.26 -2.61 -7.01
N GLU A 54 -4.63 -2.39 -5.87
CA GLU A 54 -4.47 -1.09 -5.23
C GLU A 54 -3.59 -0.13 -6.04
N SER A 55 -2.57 -0.64 -6.75
CA SER A 55 -1.74 0.24 -7.59
C SER A 55 -2.52 0.83 -8.76
N GLN A 56 -3.56 0.15 -9.25
CA GLN A 56 -4.43 0.72 -10.26
C GLN A 56 -5.14 1.98 -9.75
N LEU A 57 -5.64 1.94 -8.52
CA LEU A 57 -6.33 3.07 -7.89
C LEU A 57 -5.39 4.24 -7.58
N VAL A 58 -4.13 3.93 -7.24
CA VAL A 58 -3.05 4.92 -7.10
C VAL A 58 -2.76 5.58 -8.46
N LEU A 59 -2.59 4.77 -9.51
CA LEU A 59 -2.29 5.25 -10.87
C LEU A 59 -3.44 6.05 -11.48
N ASN A 60 -4.69 5.76 -11.09
CA ASN A 60 -5.84 6.59 -11.39
C ASN A 60 -5.85 7.91 -10.59
N GLY A 61 -5.44 7.84 -9.32
CA GLY A 61 -5.50 8.95 -8.36
C GLY A 61 -6.80 9.00 -7.54
N SER A 62 -7.65 7.98 -7.62
CA SER A 62 -8.86 7.88 -6.79
C SER A 62 -8.57 7.41 -5.36
N TYR A 63 -7.58 6.52 -5.23
CA TYR A 63 -7.27 5.80 -3.99
C TYR A 63 -8.47 5.06 -3.37
N ASP A 64 -9.56 4.84 -4.11
CA ASP A 64 -10.82 4.36 -3.54
C ASP A 64 -10.84 2.83 -3.37
N ILE A 65 -10.13 2.34 -2.34
CA ILE A 65 -10.03 0.90 -2.03
C ILE A 65 -11.13 0.44 -1.05
N GLY A 66 -11.93 1.36 -0.50
CA GLY A 66 -12.96 1.04 0.50
C GLY A 66 -12.41 0.55 1.85
N PHE A 67 -11.13 0.81 2.14
CA PHE A 67 -10.47 0.42 3.39
C PHE A 67 -9.70 1.60 3.97
N THR A 68 -9.95 1.96 5.23
CA THR A 68 -9.44 3.20 5.82
C THR A 68 -8.09 3.03 6.52
N MET A 69 -7.39 4.15 6.73
CA MET A 69 -6.15 4.24 7.49
C MET A 69 -6.32 3.72 8.93
N ASP A 70 -7.45 4.03 9.58
CA ASP A 70 -7.76 3.53 10.93
C ASP A 70 -7.92 2.01 10.98
N LEU A 71 -8.56 1.42 9.98
CA LEU A 71 -8.70 -0.04 9.89
C LEU A 71 -7.33 -0.68 9.63
N ALA A 72 -6.50 -0.08 8.78
CA ALA A 72 -5.16 -0.58 8.50
C ALA A 72 -4.26 -0.55 9.73
N LEU A 73 -4.25 0.57 10.46
CA LEU A 73 -3.49 0.72 11.71
C LEU A 73 -3.96 -0.22 12.80
N LYS A 74 -5.27 -0.49 12.88
CA LYS A 74 -5.82 -1.50 13.80
C LYS A 74 -5.27 -2.90 13.49
N ASP A 75 -5.31 -3.31 12.23
CA ASP A 75 -4.83 -4.64 11.82
C ASP A 75 -3.31 -4.77 11.94
N LEU A 76 -2.54 -3.73 11.61
CA LEU A 76 -1.09 -3.67 11.88
C LEU A 76 -0.78 -3.77 13.37
N GLY A 77 -1.56 -3.10 14.23
CA GLY A 77 -1.43 -3.21 15.68
C GLY A 77 -1.63 -4.64 16.18
N PHE A 78 -2.62 -5.36 15.64
CA PHE A 78 -2.80 -6.78 15.97
C PHE A 78 -1.66 -7.66 15.49
N ALA A 79 -1.12 -7.41 14.28
CA ALA A 79 0.02 -8.15 13.76
C ALA A 79 1.27 -7.96 14.63
N LEU A 80 1.57 -6.72 15.00
CA LEU A 80 2.71 -6.38 15.86
C LEU A 80 2.60 -7.03 17.25
N ALA A 81 1.42 -6.95 17.88
CA ALA A 81 1.19 -7.61 19.17
C ALA A 81 1.34 -9.14 19.09
N MET A 82 0.91 -9.76 17.98
CA MET A 82 1.09 -11.19 17.75
C MET A 82 2.56 -11.57 17.56
N GLY A 83 3.32 -10.75 16.83
CA GLY A 83 4.77 -10.91 16.69
C GLY A 83 5.48 -10.86 18.03
N GLU A 84 5.16 -9.87 18.87
CA GLU A 84 5.70 -9.74 20.23
C GLU A 84 5.37 -10.96 21.10
N GLN A 85 4.10 -11.38 21.15
CA GLN A 85 3.66 -12.53 21.94
C GLN A 85 4.30 -13.86 21.50
N SER A 86 4.65 -13.96 20.21
CA SER A 86 5.23 -15.18 19.62
C SER A 86 6.75 -15.14 19.54
N GLY A 87 7.40 -14.04 19.97
CA GLY A 87 8.85 -13.86 19.83
C GLY A 87 9.33 -13.73 18.39
N VAL A 88 8.46 -13.33 17.45
CA VAL A 88 8.78 -13.13 16.03
C VAL A 88 8.99 -11.64 15.76
N PRO A 89 10.22 -11.19 15.45
CA PRO A 89 10.48 -9.79 15.13
C PRO A 89 9.89 -9.43 13.76
N LEU A 90 8.98 -8.46 13.73
CA LEU A 90 8.30 -8.00 12.50
C LEU A 90 8.86 -6.66 12.02
N GLU A 91 10.06 -6.68 11.45
CA GLU A 91 10.79 -5.46 11.07
C GLU A 91 10.04 -4.62 10.01
N LEU A 92 9.58 -5.25 8.93
CA LEU A 92 8.86 -4.56 7.85
C LEU A 92 7.51 -4.03 8.33
N ALA A 93 6.74 -4.83 9.06
CA ALA A 93 5.45 -4.40 9.59
C ALA A 93 5.61 -3.21 10.56
N SER A 94 6.68 -3.19 11.36
CA SER A 94 6.97 -2.07 12.28
C SER A 94 7.24 -0.77 11.51
N ARG A 95 8.01 -0.84 10.42
CA ARG A 95 8.28 0.32 9.55
C ARG A 95 7.03 0.78 8.82
N VAL A 96 6.27 -0.15 8.25
CA VAL A 96 5.01 0.14 7.56
C VAL A 96 3.99 0.75 8.52
N ASN A 97 3.88 0.25 9.74
CA ASN A 97 3.04 0.86 10.77
C ASN A 97 3.45 2.32 11.04
N ALA A 98 4.74 2.62 11.16
CA ALA A 98 5.20 4.01 11.34
C ALA A 98 4.85 4.91 10.14
N ILE A 99 4.96 4.38 8.91
CA ILE A 99 4.55 5.08 7.69
C ILE A 99 3.03 5.35 7.73
N PHE A 100 2.20 4.36 8.04
CA PHE A 100 0.75 4.52 8.17
C PHE A 100 0.35 5.51 9.28
N GLN A 101 1.08 5.59 10.39
CA GLN A 101 0.85 6.61 11.41
C GLN A 101 1.12 8.02 10.88
N GLN A 102 2.16 8.20 10.06
CA GLN A 102 2.40 9.47 9.37
C GLN A 102 1.27 9.80 8.37
N GLY A 103 0.82 8.81 7.60
CA GLY A 103 -0.32 8.96 6.70
C GLY A 103 -1.60 9.37 7.44
N LYS A 104 -1.89 8.74 8.58
CA LYS A 104 -3.01 9.14 9.45
C LYS A 104 -2.86 10.57 9.97
N ALA A 105 -1.66 10.98 10.36
CA ALA A 105 -1.41 12.35 10.81
C ALA A 105 -1.61 13.38 9.69
N ALA A 106 -1.26 13.03 8.45
CA ALA A 106 -1.40 13.90 7.28
C ALA A 106 -2.83 14.00 6.75
N TYR A 107 -3.55 12.86 6.67
CA TYR A 107 -4.82 12.78 5.94
C TYR A 107 -6.03 12.42 6.81
N GLY A 108 -5.81 12.07 8.08
CA GLY A 108 -6.83 11.61 9.01
C GLY A 108 -7.14 10.11 8.92
N GLY A 109 -7.77 9.58 9.95
CA GLY A 109 -8.07 8.15 10.09
C GLY A 109 -9.10 7.60 9.09
N GLY A 110 -9.98 8.46 8.59
CA GLY A 110 -10.99 8.13 7.59
C GLY A 110 -10.48 8.12 6.14
N ALA A 111 -9.24 8.55 5.89
CA ALA A 111 -8.64 8.48 4.56
C ALA A 111 -8.46 7.02 4.13
N TRP A 112 -8.49 6.76 2.83
CA TRP A 112 -8.23 5.43 2.29
C TRP A 112 -6.78 5.00 2.50
N SER A 113 -6.56 3.73 2.83
CA SER A 113 -5.23 3.18 3.12
C SER A 113 -4.25 3.34 1.97
N THR A 114 -4.71 3.29 0.72
CA THR A 114 -3.92 3.53 -0.51
C THR A 114 -3.40 4.96 -0.63
N GLN A 115 -3.95 5.93 0.11
CA GLN A 115 -3.32 7.26 0.25
C GLN A 115 -1.99 7.20 0.99
N ILE A 116 -1.58 6.05 1.52
CA ILE A 116 -0.22 5.87 2.00
C ILE A 116 0.82 6.04 0.89
N VAL A 117 0.48 5.70 -0.35
CA VAL A 117 1.34 5.99 -1.50
C VAL A 117 1.30 7.48 -1.85
N LYS A 118 0.15 8.14 -1.64
CA LYS A 118 0.05 9.61 -1.77
C LYS A 118 0.99 10.34 -0.80
N LEU A 119 1.22 9.81 0.40
CA LEU A 119 2.22 10.36 1.32
C LEU A 119 3.60 10.45 0.68
N LEU A 120 4.00 9.42 -0.08
CA LEU A 120 5.25 9.42 -0.82
C LEU A 120 5.22 10.42 -1.99
N GLU A 121 4.12 10.47 -2.75
CA GLU A 121 3.92 11.45 -3.83
C GLU A 121 4.09 12.89 -3.33
N ASP A 122 3.46 13.22 -2.20
CA ASP A 122 3.51 14.54 -1.57
C ASP A 122 4.91 14.85 -1.04
N ALA A 123 5.59 13.87 -0.42
CA ALA A 123 6.94 14.04 0.11
C ALA A 123 7.97 14.38 -0.97
N VAL A 124 7.74 13.95 -2.21
CA VAL A 124 8.67 14.19 -3.33
C VAL A 124 8.09 15.15 -4.38
N GLY A 125 6.86 15.64 -4.22
CA GLY A 125 6.18 16.52 -5.18
C GLY A 125 6.04 15.88 -6.56
N THR A 126 5.67 14.60 -6.64
CA THR A 126 5.48 13.89 -7.92
C THR A 126 4.32 12.93 -7.84
N ASP A 127 3.34 13.10 -8.70
CA ASP A 127 2.19 12.19 -8.79
C ASP A 127 2.49 10.96 -9.67
N LEU A 128 1.97 9.82 -9.23
CA LEU A 128 1.86 8.57 -9.96
C LEU A 128 0.52 8.54 -10.70
N ARG A 129 0.46 9.18 -11.86
CA ARG A 129 -0.71 9.14 -12.74
C ARG A 129 -0.40 8.46 -14.07
N ALA A 130 -1.29 7.56 -14.48
CA ALA A 130 -1.24 6.91 -15.78
C ALA A 130 -2.68 6.73 -16.34
N PRO A 131 -2.90 6.91 -17.65
CA PRO A 131 -4.21 6.69 -18.26
C PRO A 131 -4.56 5.20 -18.27
N GLY A 132 -5.86 4.89 -18.37
CA GLY A 132 -6.36 3.52 -18.54
C GLY A 132 -6.58 2.72 -17.25
N PHE A 133 -6.29 3.30 -16.08
CA PHE A 133 -6.58 2.67 -14.79
C PHE A 133 -7.95 3.10 -14.23
N PRO A 134 -8.70 2.18 -13.60
CA PRO A 134 -10.05 2.47 -13.09
C PRO A 134 -10.02 3.29 -11.80
N ALA A 135 -11.09 4.07 -11.57
CA ALA A 135 -11.27 4.83 -10.33
C ALA A 135 -11.77 3.97 -9.16
N ARG A 136 -12.32 2.79 -9.44
CA ARG A 136 -12.79 1.80 -8.46
C ARG A 136 -12.56 0.40 -9.02
N LEU A 137 -12.31 -0.57 -8.16
CA LEU A 137 -12.24 -1.98 -8.57
C LEU A 137 -13.65 -2.52 -8.76
N GLU A 138 -13.90 -3.18 -9.90
CA GLU A 138 -15.14 -3.93 -10.10
C GLU A 138 -15.05 -5.23 -9.27
N MET A 139 -16.11 -5.51 -8.51
CA MET A 139 -16.22 -6.71 -7.66
C MET A 139 -16.60 -7.94 -8.46
#